data_AF-A0A4R8XI50-F1
#
_entry.id   AF-A0A4R8XI50-F1
#
_cell.length_a   1.000
_cell.length_b   1.000
_cell.length_c   1.000
_cell.angle_alpha   90.00
_cell.angle_beta   90.00
_cell.angle_gamma   90.00
#
_symmetry.space_group_name_H-M   'P 1'
#
loop_
_entity.id
_entity.type
_entity.pdbx_description
1 polymer ?
#
loop_
_entity_poly.entity_id
_entity_poly.type
_entity_poly.pdbx_seq_one_letter_code
_entity_poly.pdbx_strand_id
1 'polypeptide(L)'
;MAFWCGLCGFEIRYDRPEDGFAYIALGGSHVMLEQEVAGENWIAGSLESPYGRGINFQIEVPDIDVVLSSLTAAGITLFREPRTTSYRVGAGDVDVREFITFDPDGYLLRFQSLAKHQTAQ
;
A
#
# COMPACT_ATOMS: atom_id res chain seq x y z
N MET A 1 7.32 4.17 -9.37
CA MET A 1 7.30 5.39 -8.51
C MET A 1 6.02 6.21 -8.61
N ALA A 2 5.49 6.51 -9.80
CA ALA A 2 4.28 7.33 -9.95
C ALA A 2 3.09 6.84 -9.11
N PHE A 3 2.86 5.52 -9.06
CA PHE A 3 1.83 4.94 -8.19
C PHE A 3 2.17 5.13 -6.71
N TRP A 4 3.28 4.54 -6.25
CA TRP A 4 3.64 4.51 -4.83
C TRP A 4 3.84 5.90 -4.21
N CYS A 5 4.67 6.74 -4.82
CA CYS A 5 4.96 8.07 -4.30
C CYS A 5 3.94 9.12 -4.76
N GLY A 6 3.53 9.06 -6.02
CA GLY A 6 2.63 10.06 -6.60
C GLY A 6 1.17 9.90 -6.17
N LEU A 7 0.65 8.67 -6.17
CA LEU A 7 -0.75 8.43 -5.82
C LEU A 7 -0.93 8.04 -4.35
N CYS A 8 -0.12 7.09 -3.86
CA CYS A 8 -0.26 6.61 -2.49
C CYS A 8 0.41 7.51 -1.44
N GLY A 9 1.21 8.50 -1.85
CA GLY A 9 1.84 9.46 -0.94
C GLY A 9 3.05 8.92 -0.18
N PHE A 10 3.67 7.83 -0.63
CA PHE A 10 4.94 7.38 -0.06
C PHE A 10 6.07 8.36 -0.38
N GLU A 11 7.03 8.44 0.52
CA GLU A 11 8.24 9.23 0.34
C GLU A 11 9.44 8.31 0.10
N ILE A 12 10.32 8.71 -0.82
CA ILE A 12 11.62 8.07 -0.99
C ILE A 12 12.49 8.42 0.22
N ARG A 13 12.92 7.41 0.95
CA ARG A 13 13.85 7.57 2.07
C ARG A 13 15.29 7.53 1.59
N TYR A 14 15.59 6.66 0.64
CA TYR A 14 16.78 6.69 -0.21
C TYR A 14 16.56 5.78 -1.42
N ASP A 15 17.31 6.00 -2.49
CA ASP A 15 17.33 5.17 -3.68
C ASP A 15 18.76 4.90 -4.15
N ARG A 16 18.89 3.91 -5.03
CA ARG A 16 20.10 3.63 -5.82
C ARG A 16 19.65 3.48 -7.27
N PRO A 17 19.54 4.59 -8.01
CA PRO A 17 19.03 4.55 -9.39
C PRO A 17 19.84 3.64 -10.31
N GLU A 18 21.15 3.55 -10.08
CA GLU A 18 22.07 2.64 -10.77
C GLU A 18 21.74 1.16 -10.58
N ASP A 19 21.13 0.81 -9.44
CA ASP A 19 20.69 -0.54 -9.09
C ASP A 19 19.18 -0.72 -9.30
N GLY A 20 18.47 0.28 -9.84
CA GLY A 20 17.02 0.22 -9.99
C GLY A 20 16.27 0.01 -8.65
N PHE A 21 16.86 0.42 -7.53
CA PHE A 21 16.35 0.20 -6.18
C PHE A 21 15.78 1.49 -5.58
N ALA A 22 14.66 1.37 -4.86
CA ALA A 22 14.13 2.45 -4.02
C ALA A 22 13.58 1.91 -2.69
N TYR A 23 13.95 2.57 -1.60
CA TYR A 23 13.35 2.36 -0.28
C TYR A 23 12.40 3.51 0.03
N ILE A 24 11.11 3.18 0.15
CA ILE A 24 10.03 4.14 0.34
C ILE A 24 9.30 3.89 1.66
N ALA A 25 8.71 4.94 2.22
CA ALA A 25 7.93 4.81 3.45
C ALA A 25 6.75 5.79 3.51
N LEU A 26 5.70 5.38 4.23
CA LEU A 26 4.55 6.20 4.58
C LEU A 26 4.11 5.87 6.02
N GLY A 27 4.19 6.86 6.92
CA GLY A 27 4.02 6.60 8.34
C GLY A 27 5.06 5.60 8.85
N GLY A 28 4.58 4.52 9.47
CA GLY A 28 5.42 3.40 9.93
C GLY A 28 5.57 2.25 8.93
N SER A 29 4.94 2.34 7.75
CA SER A 29 5.05 1.31 6.71
C SER A 29 6.20 1.58 5.76
N HIS A 30 6.96 0.53 5.44
CA HIS A 30 8.15 0.60 4.62
C HIS A 30 8.09 -0.45 3.50
N VAL A 31 8.46 -0.06 2.28
CA VAL A 31 8.48 -0.93 1.10
C VAL A 31 9.81 -0.74 0.36
N MET A 32 10.38 -1.84 -0.11
CA MET A 32 11.53 -1.84 -1.02
C MET A 32 11.05 -2.24 -2.40
N LEU A 33 11.46 -1.48 -3.41
CA LEU A 33 11.11 -1.70 -4.81
C LEU A 33 12.41 -1.90 -5.58
N GLU A 34 12.52 -3.01 -6.30
CA GLU A 34 13.63 -3.34 -7.19
C GLU A 34 13.12 -3.53 -8.60
N GLN A 35 13.78 -2.90 -9.56
CA GLN A 35 13.61 -3.23 -10.97
C GLN A 35 14.44 -4.45 -11.32
N GLU A 36 14.01 -5.19 -12.33
CA GLU A 36 14.86 -6.21 -12.95
C GLU A 36 15.95 -5.54 -13.79
N VAL A 37 17.01 -5.09 -13.12
CA VAL A 37 18.25 -4.61 -13.75
C VAL A 37 19.33 -5.68 -13.70
N ALA A 38 20.36 -5.52 -14.54
CA ALA A 38 21.50 -6.43 -14.57
C ALA A 38 22.24 -6.41 -13.23
N GLY A 39 22.05 -7.44 -12.40
CA GLY A 39 22.57 -7.54 -11.04
C GLY A 39 22.00 -8.73 -10.26
N GLU A 40 22.26 -8.80 -8.96
CA GLU A 40 21.67 -9.81 -8.08
C GLU A 40 20.23 -9.41 -7.69
N ASN A 41 19.24 -9.86 -8.47
CA ASN A 41 17.83 -9.72 -8.10
C ASN A 41 17.37 -10.95 -7.30
N TRP A 42 16.59 -10.73 -6.24
CA TRP A 42 16.04 -11.82 -5.42
C TRP A 42 14.79 -12.43 -6.06
N ILE A 43 14.98 -13.06 -7.23
CA ILE A 43 13.91 -13.71 -7.99
C ILE A 43 13.88 -15.20 -7.64
N ALA A 44 12.95 -15.60 -6.78
CA ALA A 44 12.82 -16.98 -6.32
C ALA A 44 12.25 -17.96 -7.38
N GLY A 45 11.72 -17.44 -8.48
CA GLY A 45 11.11 -18.19 -9.58
C GLY A 45 10.56 -17.26 -10.66
N SER A 46 9.99 -17.81 -11.73
CA SER A 46 9.46 -17.02 -12.85
C SER A 46 8.47 -15.96 -12.39
N LEU A 47 8.71 -14.71 -12.79
CA LEU A 47 7.80 -13.59 -12.55
C LEU A 47 6.69 -13.59 -13.61
N GLU A 48 5.48 -14.00 -13.22
CA GLU A 48 4.32 -14.05 -14.11
C GLU A 48 3.23 -13.07 -13.66
N SER A 49 2.83 -12.14 -14.52
CA SER A 49 1.83 -11.11 -14.19
C SER A 49 0.40 -11.67 -14.06
N PRO A 50 -0.41 -11.27 -13.07
CA PRO A 50 -0.07 -10.31 -12.00
C PRO A 50 0.90 -10.92 -11.00
N TYR A 51 1.91 -10.15 -10.59
CA TYR A 51 2.90 -10.62 -9.62
C TYR A 51 2.28 -10.80 -8.22
N GLY A 52 2.92 -11.62 -7.38
CA GLY A 52 2.47 -11.82 -5.99
C GLY A 52 1.17 -12.62 -5.83
N ARG A 53 0.86 -13.53 -6.77
CA ARG A 53 -0.34 -14.38 -6.65
C ARG A 53 -0.32 -15.20 -5.36
N GLY A 54 -1.44 -15.20 -4.64
CA GLY A 54 -1.60 -15.93 -3.38
C GLY A 54 -1.21 -15.14 -2.13
N ILE A 55 -0.73 -13.91 -2.27
CA ILE A 55 -0.41 -13.02 -1.14
C ILE A 55 -1.07 -11.65 -1.29
N ASN A 56 -1.21 -10.94 -0.18
CA ASN A 56 -1.49 -9.51 -0.15
C ASN A 56 -0.64 -8.87 0.96
N PHE A 57 -0.27 -7.61 0.76
CA PHE A 57 0.49 -6.85 1.74
C PHE A 57 -0.45 -5.92 2.49
N GLN A 58 -0.61 -6.18 3.79
CA GLN A 58 -1.32 -5.25 4.67
C GLN A 58 -0.39 -4.08 4.99
N ILE A 59 -0.84 -2.87 4.69
CA ILE A 59 -0.07 -1.64 4.81
C ILE A 59 -0.86 -0.66 5.67
N GLU A 60 -0.33 -0.34 6.85
CA GLU A 60 -0.90 0.70 7.69
C GLU A 60 -0.43 2.08 7.22
N VAL A 61 -1.38 2.98 6.99
CA VAL A 61 -1.11 4.36 6.58
C VAL A 61 -1.68 5.33 7.61
N PRO A 62 -1.13 6.55 7.71
CA PRO A 62 -1.66 7.56 8.62
C PRO A 62 -3.14 7.90 8.36
N ASP A 63 -3.55 7.92 7.09
CA ASP A 63 -4.91 8.25 6.68
C ASP A 63 -5.28 7.52 5.37
N ILE A 64 -6.17 6.54 5.48
CA ILE A 64 -6.62 5.76 4.32
C ILE A 64 -7.46 6.59 3.32
N ASP A 65 -8.19 7.60 3.80
CA ASP A 65 -9.08 8.38 2.94
C ASP A 65 -8.28 9.30 1.99
N VAL A 66 -7.07 9.72 2.39
CA VAL A 66 -6.13 10.45 1.52
C VAL A 66 -5.66 9.56 0.38
N VAL A 67 -5.22 8.33 0.68
CA VAL A 67 -4.78 7.38 -0.35
C VAL A 67 -5.93 7.01 -1.28
N LEU A 68 -7.09 6.68 -0.70
CA LEU A 68 -8.28 6.27 -1.44
C LEU A 68 -8.77 7.37 -2.39
N SER A 69 -8.84 8.62 -1.94
CA SER A 69 -9.29 9.74 -2.78
C SER A 69 -8.34 10.00 -3.95
N SER A 70 -7.03 9.93 -3.71
CA SER A 70 -6.01 10.05 -4.75
C SER A 70 -6.13 8.95 -5.82
N LEU A 71 -6.24 7.69 -5.40
CA LEU A 71 -6.41 6.55 -6.30
C LEU A 71 -7.72 6.64 -7.10
N THR A 72 -8.81 7.01 -6.44
CA THR A 72 -10.13 7.18 -7.10
C THR A 72 -10.08 8.28 -8.14
N ALA A 73 -9.46 9.42 -7.82
CA ALA A 73 -9.31 10.54 -8.76
C ALA A 73 -8.46 10.17 -9.99
N ALA A 74 -7.48 9.27 -9.81
CA ALA A 74 -6.68 8.71 -10.89
C ALA A 74 -7.37 7.57 -11.67
N GLY A 75 -8.59 7.18 -11.29
CA GLY A 75 -9.35 6.11 -11.93
C GLY A 75 -8.78 4.71 -11.66
N ILE A 76 -8.04 4.52 -10.57
CA ILE A 76 -7.49 3.22 -10.20
C ILE A 76 -8.61 2.30 -9.69
N THR A 77 -8.68 1.10 -10.24
CA THR A 77 -9.66 0.09 -9.83
C THR A 77 -9.34 -0.47 -8.44
N LEU A 78 -10.35 -0.57 -7.60
CA LEU A 78 -10.27 -1.27 -6.32
C LEU A 78 -10.59 -2.75 -6.53
N PHE A 79 -9.75 -3.63 -5.97
CA PHE A 79 -10.07 -5.05 -5.87
C PHE A 79 -11.17 -5.28 -4.82
N ARG A 80 -11.17 -4.47 -3.76
CA ARG A 80 -12.21 -4.46 -2.72
C ARG A 80 -12.48 -3.04 -2.24
N GLU A 81 -13.75 -2.67 -2.26
CA GLU A 81 -14.24 -1.37 -1.78
C GLU A 81 -13.95 -1.14 -0.29
N PRO A 82 -13.84 0.13 0.13
CA PRO A 82 -13.55 0.50 1.52
C PRO A 82 -14.60 -0.02 2.50
N ARG A 83 -14.15 -0.63 3.60
CA ARG A 83 -15.00 -1.11 4.69
C ARG A 83 -14.39 -0.75 6.03
N THR A 84 -15.26 -0.47 7.01
CA THR A 84 -14.88 -0.33 8.41
C THR A 84 -15.26 -1.60 9.18
N THR A 85 -14.34 -2.10 10.01
CA THR A 85 -14.55 -3.24 10.91
C THR A 85 -14.17 -2.84 12.33
N SER A 86 -15.06 -3.07 13.28
CA SER A 86 -14.83 -2.86 14.71
C SER A 86 -14.18 -4.09 15.34
N TYR A 87 -13.07 -3.90 16.03
CA TYR A 87 -12.35 -4.94 16.77
C TYR A 87 -12.35 -4.62 18.25
N ARG A 88 -12.67 -5.62 19.09
CA ARG A 88 -12.54 -5.49 20.55
C ARG A 88 -11.06 -5.53 20.93
N VAL A 89 -10.55 -4.45 21.51
CA VAL A 89 -9.17 -4.36 22.00
C VAL A 89 -9.20 -3.96 23.48
N GLY A 90 -8.90 -4.93 24.36
CA GLY A 90 -8.96 -4.73 25.80
C GLY A 90 -10.37 -4.34 26.27
N ALA A 91 -10.49 -3.15 26.87
CA ALA A 91 -11.75 -2.61 27.37
C ALA A 91 -12.54 -1.75 26.36
N GLY A 92 -12.01 -1.54 25.15
CA GLY A 92 -12.62 -0.67 24.13
C GLY A 92 -12.78 -1.35 22.77
N ASP A 93 -13.49 -0.66 21.87
CA ASP A 93 -13.59 -1.03 20.47
C ASP A 93 -12.70 -0.12 19.62
N VAL A 94 -12.00 -0.69 18.65
CA VAL A 94 -11.17 0.01 17.68
C VAL A 94 -11.73 -0.25 16.30
N ASP A 95 -12.09 0.83 15.61
CA ASP A 95 -12.55 0.76 14.22
C ASP A 95 -11.36 0.86 13.28
N VAL A 96 -11.22 -0.13 12.39
CA VAL A 96 -10.22 -0.15 11.33
C VAL A 96 -10.93 -0.03 10.00
N ARG A 97 -10.50 0.94 9.18
CA ARG A 97 -10.98 1.11 7.80
C ARG A 97 -9.95 0.55 6.85
N GLU A 98 -10.38 -0.24 5.87
CA GLU A 98 -9.50 -0.90 4.90
C GLU A 98 -10.10 -0.93 3.49
N PHE A 99 -9.24 -0.94 2.47
CA PHE A 99 -9.60 -1.27 1.08
C PHE A 99 -8.47 -2.08 0.43
N ILE A 100 -8.73 -2.69 -0.72
CA ILE A 100 -7.72 -3.45 -1.46
C ILE A 100 -7.63 -2.95 -2.90
N THR A 101 -6.43 -2.75 -3.40
CA THR A 101 -6.14 -2.41 -4.81
C THR A 101 -4.92 -3.18 -5.31
N PHE A 102 -4.63 -3.06 -6.60
CA PHE A 102 -3.41 -3.56 -7.21
C PHE A 102 -2.41 -2.43 -7.36
N ASP A 103 -1.14 -2.74 -7.18
CA ASP A 103 -0.07 -1.90 -7.72
C ASP A 103 0.07 -2.14 -9.25
N PRO A 104 0.89 -1.36 -9.97
CA PRO A 104 1.03 -1.46 -11.43
C PRO A 104 1.49 -2.83 -11.93
N ASP A 105 2.22 -3.61 -11.12
CA ASP A 105 2.77 -4.93 -11.50
C ASP A 105 1.82 -6.07 -11.09
N GLY A 106 0.76 -5.76 -10.34
CA GLY A 106 -0.31 -6.66 -9.95
C GLY A 106 -0.23 -7.18 -8.52
N TYR A 107 0.66 -6.64 -7.68
CA TYR A 107 0.69 -6.98 -6.25
C TYR A 107 -0.58 -6.46 -5.56
N LEU A 108 -1.22 -7.31 -4.75
CA LEU A 108 -2.38 -6.91 -3.95
C LEU A 108 -1.94 -6.14 -2.71
N LEU A 109 -2.39 -4.89 -2.62
CA LEU A 109 -2.13 -3.99 -1.50
C LEU A 109 -3.41 -3.78 -0.69
N ARG A 110 -3.37 -4.12 0.59
CA ARG A 110 -4.46 -3.92 1.56
C ARG A 110 -4.10 -2.75 2.46
N PHE A 111 -4.53 -1.56 2.08
CA PHE A 111 -4.35 -0.36 2.90
C PHE A 111 -5.31 -0.37 4.08
N GLN A 112 -4.82 0.05 5.24
CA GLN A 112 -5.64 0.24 6.44
C GLN A 112 -5.21 1.47 7.24
N SER A 113 -6.15 2.07 7.97
CA SER A 113 -5.86 3.01 9.06
C SER A 113 -6.94 2.89 10.14
N LEU A 114 -6.65 3.40 11.34
CA LEU A 114 -7.69 3.60 12.34
C LEU A 114 -8.77 4.54 11.79
N ALA A 115 -10.03 4.22 12.02
CA ALA A 115 -11.12 5.09 11.63
C ALA A 115 -11.14 6.31 12.57
N LYS A 116 -11.19 7.50 11.99
CA LYS A 116 -11.34 8.74 12.75
C LYS A 116 -12.68 8.69 13.48
N HIS A 117 -12.66 8.84 14.81
CA HIS A 117 -13.89 9.06 15.57
C HIS A 117 -14.46 10.42 15.15
N GLN A 118 -15.58 10.43 14.44
CA GLN A 118 -16.33 11.66 14.25
C GLN A 118 -16.90 12.07 15.61
N THR A 119 -16.27 13.03 16.27
CA THR A 119 -16.89 13.68 17.42
C THR A 119 -18.07 14.47 16.88
N ALA A 120 -19.29 14.01 17.15
CA ALA A 120 -20.50 14.75 16.83
C ALA A 120 -20.42 16.13 17.51
N GLN A 121 -20.61 17.19 16.73
CA GLN A 121 -20.86 18.54 17.21
C GLN A 121 -22.34 18.71 17.54
#